data_AF-A0A7C6J3P6-F1
#
_entry.id   AF-A0A7C6J3P6-F1
#
_cell.length_a   1.000
_cell.length_b   1.000
_cell.length_c   1.000
_cell.angle_alpha   90.00
_cell.angle_beta   90.00
_cell.angle_gamma   90.00
#
_symmetry.space_group_name_H-M   'P 1'
#
loop_
_entity.id
_entity.type
_entity.pdbx_description
1 polymer ?
#
loop_
_entity_poly.entity_id
_entity_poly.type
_entity_poly.pdbx_seq_one_letter_code
_entity_poly.pdbx_strand_id
1 'polypeptide(L)' 'MAGQGFSVFLFQSSSYALRAEKLLAQEKIRSKLIPVPRSLSSDCGVCLRTGRADKKKAIMVMEKNSLRFEQVHDLK' A
#
# COMPACT_ATOMS: atom_id res chain seq x y z
N MET A 1 -2.99 8.58 23.47
CA MET A 1 -2.27 8.98 22.24
C MET A 1 -2.02 7.76 21.37
N ALA A 2 -2.87 7.49 20.37
CA ALA A 2 -2.63 6.41 19.42
C ALA A 2 -1.79 6.96 18.26
N GLY A 3 -0.52 6.57 18.18
CA GLY A 3 0.38 6.95 17.09
C GLY A 3 -0.26 6.62 15.75
N GLN A 4 -0.46 7.64 14.93
CA GLN A 4 -1.02 7.52 13.59
C GLN A 4 0.03 6.94 12.64
N GLY A 5 0.36 5.67 12.85
CA GLY A 5 1.27 4.94 11.98
C GLY A 5 0.63 4.69 10.61
N PHE A 6 1.43 4.83 9.57
CA PHE A 6 1.03 4.49 8.21
C PHE A 6 1.76 3.22 7.77
N SER A 7 1.14 2.43 6.93
CA SER A 7 1.79 1.28 6.30
C SER A 7 1.88 1.54 4.81
N VAL A 8 3.04 1.29 4.23
CA VAL A 8 3.32 1.50 2.81
C VAL A 8 3.59 0.15 2.17
N PHE A 9 2.92 -0.13 1.07
CA PHE A 9 3.07 -1.35 0.30
C PHE A 9 3.91 -1.01 -0.95
N LEU A 10 5.01 -1.73 -1.08
CA LEU A 10 5.89 -1.73 -2.24
C LEU A 10 5.40 -2.77 -3.24
N PHE A 11 5.44 -2.41 -4.50
CA PHE A 11 5.08 -3.27 -5.61
C PHE A 11 6.18 -3.25 -6.64
N GLN A 12 6.23 -4.31 -7.44
CA GLN A 12 7.18 -4.47 -8.53
C GLN A 12 6.97 -3.45 -9.66
N SER A 13 5.77 -2.89 -9.80
CA SER A 13 5.47 -1.89 -10.82
C SER A 13 4.30 -0.99 -10.41
N SER A 14 4.22 0.20 -11.00
CA SER A 14 3.12 1.15 -10.84
C SER A 14 1.75 0.55 -11.15
N SER A 15 1.68 -0.38 -12.11
CA SER A 15 0.47 -1.12 -12.48
C SER A 15 -0.14 -1.91 -11.32
N TYR A 16 0.70 -2.56 -10.51
CA TYR A 16 0.26 -3.31 -9.33
C TYR A 16 -0.21 -2.36 -8.24
N ALA A 17 0.50 -1.26 -8.04
CA ALA A 17 0.14 -0.23 -7.08
C ALA A 17 -1.23 0.42 -7.42
N LEU A 18 -1.47 0.70 -8.71
CA LEU A 18 -2.76 1.16 -9.23
C LEU A 18 -3.89 0.15 -9.03
N ARG A 19 -3.63 -1.14 -9.29
CA ARG A 19 -4.61 -2.20 -9.02
C ARG A 19 -4.93 -2.31 -7.53
N ALA A 20 -3.91 -2.31 -6.69
CA ALA A 20 -4.07 -2.34 -5.23
C ALA A 20 -4.96 -1.19 -4.75
N GLU A 21 -4.66 0.03 -5.17
CA GLU A 21 -5.42 1.22 -4.78
C GLU A 21 -6.89 1.11 -5.18
N LYS A 22 -7.17 0.67 -6.42
CA LYS A 22 -8.54 0.45 -6.88
C LYS A 22 -9.27 -0.60 -6.03
N LEU A 23 -8.64 -1.73 -5.73
CA LEU A 23 -9.24 -2.79 -4.90
C LEU A 23 -9.56 -2.27 -3.49
N LEU A 24 -8.65 -1.53 -2.89
CA LEU A 24 -8.83 -0.94 -1.57
C LEU A 24 -9.91 0.14 -1.58
N ALA A 25 -9.94 0.98 -2.61
CA ALA A 25 -10.97 1.99 -2.79
C ALA A 25 -12.37 1.36 -2.94
N GLN A 26 -12.49 0.23 -3.63
CA GLN A 26 -13.74 -0.52 -3.73
C GLN A 26 -14.22 -1.04 -2.37
N GLU A 27 -13.29 -1.46 -1.51
CA GLU A 27 -13.57 -1.92 -0.14
C GLU A 27 -13.69 -0.77 0.88
N LYS A 28 -13.74 0.49 0.41
CA LYS A 28 -13.78 1.72 1.23
C LYS A 28 -12.60 1.84 2.21
N ILE A 29 -11.46 1.27 1.86
CA ILE A 29 -10.23 1.35 2.64
C ILE A 29 -9.47 2.62 2.27
N ARG A 30 -9.00 3.37 3.26
CA ARG A 30 -8.20 4.57 3.03
C ARG A 30 -6.80 4.19 2.57
N SER A 31 -6.61 4.17 1.26
CA SER A 31 -5.30 4.00 0.62
C SER A 31 -5.05 5.14 -0.36
N LYS A 32 -3.80 5.57 -0.46
CA LYS A 32 -3.37 6.61 -1.38
C LYS A 32 -2.05 6.21 -2.03
N LEU A 33 -2.00 6.24 -3.36
CA LEU A 33 -0.74 6.15 -4.08
C LEU A 33 0.08 7.41 -3.83
N ILE A 34 1.31 7.20 -3.38
CA ILE A 34 2.29 8.26 -3.22
C ILE A 34 3.53 7.91 -4.03
N PRO A 35 4.20 8.90 -4.63
CA PRO A 35 5.51 8.67 -5.21
C PRO A 35 6.43 8.15 -4.10
N VAL A 36 7.16 7.08 -4.39
CA VAL A 36 8.09 6.50 -3.43
C VAL A 36 9.19 7.53 -3.15
N PRO A 37 9.54 7.80 -1.88
CA PRO A 37 10.67 8.67 -1.57
C PRO A 37 11.93 8.12 -2.26
N ARG A 38 12.80 9.01 -2.77
CA ARG A 38 14.04 8.62 -3.47
C ARG A 38 14.97 7.71 -2.66
N SER A 39 14.75 7.59 -1.35
CA SER A 39 15.47 6.70 -0.44
C SER A 39 14.92 5.26 -0.36
N LEU A 40 13.73 4.99 -0.92
CA LEU A 40 13.02 3.71 -0.75
C LEU A 40 12.93 2.87 -2.04
N SER A 41 13.04 3.46 -3.23
CA SER A 41 13.08 2.71 -4.49
C SER A 41 13.67 3.54 -5.63
N SER A 42 14.56 2.92 -6.39
CA SER A 42 15.28 3.55 -7.50
C SER A 42 14.61 3.37 -8.87
N ASP A 43 13.62 2.48 -8.99
CA ASP A 43 13.08 2.06 -10.31
C ASP A 43 11.53 2.14 -10.41
N CYS A 44 10.78 1.75 -9.38
CA CYS A 44 9.30 1.62 -9.50
C CYS A 44 8.50 2.93 -9.30
N GLY A 45 9.09 3.97 -8.70
CA GLY A 45 8.54 5.33 -8.62
C GLY A 45 7.28 5.54 -7.75
N VAL A 46 6.46 4.53 -7.49
CA VAL A 46 5.20 4.66 -6.71
C VAL A 46 5.01 3.54 -5.69
N CYS A 47 4.36 3.87 -4.59
CA CYS A 47 3.99 2.94 -3.53
C CYS A 47 2.64 3.31 -2.93
N LEU A 48 1.97 2.34 -2.31
CA LEU A 48 0.63 2.53 -1.77
C LEU A 48 0.71 2.76 -0.27
N ARG A 49 0.31 3.93 0.20
CA ARG A 49 0.20 4.24 1.62
C ARG A 49 -1.22 3.99 2.11
N THR A 50 -1.36 3.29 3.22
CA THR A 50 -2.62 3.10 3.95
C THR A 50 -2.42 3.30 5.45
N GLY A 51 -3.51 3.45 6.20
CA GLY A 51 -3.43 3.54 7.65
C GLY A 51 -3.03 2.19 8.25
N ARG A 52 -2.26 2.20 9.35
CA ARG A 52 -1.89 0.94 10.04
C ARG A 52 -3.11 0.16 10.55
N ALA A 53 -4.20 0.84 10.87
CA ALA A 53 -5.48 0.21 11.21
C ALA A 53 -6.10 -0.54 10.02
N ASP A 54 -5.93 0.01 8.82
CA ASP A 54 -6.46 -0.53 7.58
C ASP A 54 -5.54 -1.61 6.95
N LYS A 55 -4.26 -1.66 7.33
CA LYS A 55 -3.27 -2.68 6.89
C LYS A 55 -3.84 -4.10 6.89
N LYS A 56 -4.48 -4.51 7.98
CA LYS A 56 -5.05 -5.87 8.09
C LYS A 56 -6.12 -6.13 7.04
N LYS A 57 -7.04 -5.17 6.84
CA LYS A 57 -8.05 -5.25 5.78
C LYS A 57 -7.40 -5.25 4.40
N ALA A 58 -6.39 -4.40 4.21
CA ALA A 58 -5.68 -4.30 2.94
C ALA A 58 -5.03 -5.63 2.53
N ILE A 59 -4.33 -6.29 3.45
CA ILE A 59 -3.72 -7.61 3.22
C ILE A 59 -4.81 -8.64 2.87
N MET A 60 -5.89 -8.69 3.63
CA MET A 60 -6.99 -9.62 3.38
C MET A 60 -7.64 -9.41 2.00
N VAL A 61 -7.86 -8.16 1.60
CA VAL A 61 -8.40 -7.82 0.28
C VAL A 61 -7.42 -8.18 -0.82
N MET A 62 -6.12 -7.93 -0.63
CA MET A 62 -5.08 -8.30 -1.58
C MET A 62 -4.99 -9.82 -1.77
N GLU A 63 -4.96 -10.59 -0.68
CA GLU A 63 -4.93 -12.06 -0.73
C GLU A 63 -6.18 -12.62 -1.41
N LYS A 64 -7.37 -12.09 -1.07
CA LYS A 64 -8.64 -12.49 -1.71
C LYS A 64 -8.65 -12.24 -3.22
N ASN A 65 -7.95 -11.21 -3.68
CA ASN A 65 -7.86 -10.85 -5.10
C ASN A 65 -6.57 -11.37 -5.78
N SER A 66 -5.80 -12.25 -5.13
CA SER A 66 -4.51 -12.75 -5.62
C SER A 66 -3.53 -11.64 -6.04
N LEU A 67 -3.61 -10.48 -5.39
CA LEU A 67 -2.72 -9.36 -5.67
C LEU A 67 -1.43 -9.49 -4.85
N ARG A 68 -0.30 -9.73 -5.53
CA ARG A 68 1.02 -9.78 -4.89
C ARG A 68 1.57 -8.37 -4.63
N PHE A 69 2.10 -8.17 -3.44
CA PHE A 69 2.93 -7.05 -3.05
C PHE A 69 4.34 -7.55 -2.77
N GLU A 70 5.36 -6.72 -2.98
CA GLU A 70 6.75 -7.10 -2.72
C GLU A 70 7.08 -7.00 -1.24
N GLN A 71 6.82 -5.84 -0.63
CA GLN A 71 7.16 -5.57 0.76
C GLN A 71 6.16 -4.60 1.40
N VAL A 72 6.08 -4.67 2.72
CA VAL A 72 5.32 -3.72 3.54
C VAL A 72 6.26 -3.04 4.52
N HIS A 73 6.17 -1.71 4.60
CA HIS A 73 6.89 -0.90 5.56
C HIS A 73 5.92 -0.12 6.45
N ASP A 74 6.08 -0.26 7.76
CA ASP A 74 5.33 0.51 8.73
C ASP A 74 6.11 1.80 9.08
N LEU A 75 5.56 2.95 8.69
CA LEU A 75 6.03 4.29 9.04
C LEU A 75 5.38 4.74 10.35
N LYS A 76 6.17 5.36 11.22
CA LYS A 76 5.75 5.88 12.53
C LYS A 76 5.55 7.38 12.50
#